data_AF-A0A504X4G8-F1
#
_entry.id   AF-A0A504X4G8-F1
#
_cell.length_a   1.000
_cell.length_b   1.000
_cell.length_c   1.000
_cell.angle_alpha   90.00
_cell.angle_beta   90.00
_cell.angle_gamma   90.00
#
_symmetry.space_group_name_H-M   'P 1'
#
loop_
_entity.id
_entity.type
_entity.pdbx_description
1 polymer ?
#
loop_
_entity_poly.entity_id
_entity_poly.type
_entity_poly.pdbx_seq_one_letter_code
_entity_poly.pdbx_strand_id
1 'polypeptide(L)'
;MLFKASGKDYVSLSEVCSIFDASTRNTESNTVDINSLNNEAINKVWTELLLFLNSCSGSVGRFVVHNIDTLCSMSDGSCEFLVSLLLAGVASILRYYSHIGDREALLNSVSVEFTVLNTELGSRVADSLQFFVEKSLRLTVSRSREDNFKAAYDELISSIPCIEFSDDDWMDAICGEIVDAHEMLCDKDTDAAGSGSFISPIVLLIAPPEPSLRVALEKQILDSYSSEALRVQSDGEWSHAQFDKNAPLVFICSSYWLVEQMSMPRGDGLLHRLNVQIIVHGGFCEIGDSAEEEILRCVIALKSCGIQWEEMRVMQHREPSYWRLEEPVTFRSNSALAQECANVLLLLFRRFLTPYSPFSKQPYTSLPRDIFCSRRGWDFYHRLTQTLRLAGVLAPEAAAPFETIELTVLGRFLSAKKRELCYKTRDAFHKCLDTLPEDPEKECAAQKKLFEQSCPKSWVSYFEKQREREVILQLQVEHKLPKVHYLYTRLTIELSALVYVLRQ
;
A
#
# COMPACT_ATOMS: atom_id res chain seq x y z
N MET A 1 10.25 23.83 14.61
CA MET A 1 9.79 24.51 13.37
C MET A 1 10.58 23.97 12.20
N LEU A 2 10.08 22.94 11.52
CA LEU A 2 10.96 22.10 10.70
C LEU A 2 11.05 22.51 9.22
N PHE A 3 9.99 22.88 8.50
CA PHE A 3 10.02 23.00 7.03
C PHE A 3 9.96 24.46 6.51
N LYS A 4 10.22 24.76 5.24
CA LYS A 4 10.01 26.09 4.60
C LYS A 4 9.21 25.85 3.32
N ALA A 5 8.34 26.78 2.92
CA ALA A 5 7.60 26.68 1.67
C ALA A 5 8.57 26.58 0.48
N SER A 6 8.45 25.52 -0.32
CA SER A 6 9.12 25.38 -1.61
C SER A 6 8.07 25.60 -2.72
N GLY A 7 8.42 26.37 -3.76
CA GLY A 7 7.80 26.53 -5.09
C GLY A 7 6.27 26.70 -5.25
N LYS A 8 5.80 26.57 -6.50
CA LYS A 8 4.38 26.60 -6.89
C LYS A 8 3.77 25.18 -6.81
N ASP A 9 2.56 25.09 -6.26
CA ASP A 9 1.62 23.95 -6.19
C ASP A 9 2.22 22.54 -6.40
N TYR A 10 2.68 21.90 -5.33
CA TYR A 10 3.26 20.53 -5.39
C TYR A 10 2.22 19.44 -5.18
N VAL A 11 1.15 19.78 -4.48
CA VAL A 11 0.06 18.87 -4.18
C VAL A 11 -1.21 19.43 -4.81
N SER A 12 -1.95 18.60 -5.50
CA SER A 12 -3.26 18.95 -6.04
C SER A 12 -4.33 18.05 -5.42
N LEU A 13 -5.45 18.65 -5.05
CA LEU A 13 -6.62 17.94 -4.54
C LEU A 13 -7.75 18.17 -5.56
N SER A 14 -8.20 17.09 -6.19
CA SER A 14 -9.29 17.11 -7.15
C SER A 14 -10.52 16.43 -6.55
N GLU A 15 -11.56 17.21 -6.32
CA GLU A 15 -12.90 16.69 -6.04
C GLU A 15 -13.53 16.31 -7.37
N VAL A 16 -13.50 15.01 -7.67
CA VAL A 16 -13.94 14.46 -8.95
C VAL A 16 -15.31 13.82 -8.83
N CYS A 17 -16.03 13.85 -9.95
CA CYS A 17 -17.35 13.24 -10.05
C CYS A 17 -17.32 11.94 -10.84
N SER A 18 -16.37 11.82 -11.78
CA SER A 18 -16.21 10.64 -12.63
C SER A 18 -15.11 9.72 -12.08
N ILE A 19 -15.39 8.41 -12.14
CA ILE A 19 -14.52 7.37 -11.58
C ILE A 19 -13.18 7.30 -12.34
N PHE A 20 -13.12 7.76 -13.61
CA PHE A 20 -11.92 7.74 -14.45
C PHE A 20 -11.93 8.75 -15.63
N ASP A 21 -12.12 10.06 -15.41
CA ASP A 21 -11.67 11.04 -16.43
C ASP A 21 -10.14 11.03 -16.63
N ALA A 22 -9.40 10.29 -15.82
CA ALA A 22 -7.99 9.99 -16.05
C ALA A 22 -7.74 8.97 -17.19
N SER A 23 -8.75 8.22 -17.64
CA SER A 23 -8.62 7.32 -18.80
C SER A 23 -8.95 7.99 -20.14
N THR A 24 -9.71 9.09 -20.11
CA THR A 24 -10.08 9.95 -21.25
C THR A 24 -9.22 11.22 -21.35
N ARG A 25 -8.56 11.65 -20.27
CA ARG A 25 -7.30 12.39 -20.42
C ARG A 25 -6.38 11.44 -21.16
N ASN A 26 -6.14 11.73 -22.44
CA ASN A 26 -5.15 11.05 -23.26
C ASN A 26 -4.02 10.55 -22.39
N THR A 27 -3.66 9.28 -22.57
CA THR A 27 -2.41 8.68 -22.15
C THR A 27 -1.21 9.54 -22.55
N GLU A 28 -1.05 10.70 -21.90
CA GLU A 28 0.23 11.37 -21.79
C GLU A 28 1.04 10.37 -20.98
N SER A 29 2.07 9.82 -21.62
CA SER A 29 2.92 8.72 -21.17
C SER A 29 3.71 8.98 -19.87
N ASN A 30 3.28 9.96 -19.06
CA ASN A 30 4.05 10.64 -18.03
C ASN A 30 3.25 10.79 -16.71
N THR A 31 2.46 9.80 -16.30
CA THR A 31 1.79 9.76 -14.98
C THR A 31 1.97 8.41 -14.28
N VAL A 32 2.05 8.42 -12.95
CA VAL A 32 2.03 7.21 -12.12
C VAL A 32 0.71 7.16 -11.35
N ASP A 33 -0.20 6.31 -11.81
CA ASP A 33 -1.48 6.04 -11.16
C ASP A 33 -1.34 5.05 -10.00
N ILE A 34 -1.96 5.40 -8.87
CA ILE A 34 -1.92 4.67 -7.61
C ILE A 34 -3.36 4.40 -7.18
N ASN A 35 -3.81 3.16 -7.43
CA ASN A 35 -5.15 2.72 -7.07
C ASN A 35 -5.19 2.05 -5.69
N SER A 36 -4.04 1.64 -5.15
CA SER A 36 -3.93 1.11 -3.79
C SER A 36 -2.71 1.67 -3.08
N LEU A 37 -2.89 2.12 -1.85
CA LEU A 37 -1.82 2.71 -1.06
C LEU A 37 -1.20 1.64 -0.16
N ASN A 38 -0.10 1.05 -0.62
CA ASN A 38 0.65 0.02 0.09
C ASN A 38 2.16 0.30 0.04
N ASN A 39 2.96 -0.63 0.56
CA ASN A 39 4.42 -0.48 0.56
C ASN A 39 5.02 -0.35 -0.84
N GLU A 40 4.50 -1.11 -1.82
CA GLU A 40 4.95 -1.03 -3.21
C GLU A 40 4.66 0.34 -3.80
N ALA A 41 3.45 0.87 -3.62
CA ALA A 41 3.05 2.19 -4.12
C ALA A 41 3.91 3.32 -3.53
N ILE A 42 4.11 3.33 -2.20
CA ILE A 42 4.93 4.35 -1.52
C ILE A 42 6.39 4.26 -2.00
N ASN A 43 6.93 3.04 -2.07
CA ASN A 43 8.27 2.80 -2.55
C ASN A 43 8.43 3.26 -4.01
N LYS A 44 7.44 3.01 -4.87
CA LYS A 44 7.40 3.45 -6.27
C LYS A 44 7.40 4.97 -6.38
N VAL A 45 6.49 5.66 -5.67
CA VAL A 45 6.42 7.15 -5.69
C VAL A 45 7.75 7.77 -5.28
N TRP A 46 8.32 7.35 -4.15
CA TRP A 46 9.57 7.92 -3.68
C TRP A 46 10.73 7.62 -4.64
N THR A 47 10.75 6.45 -5.27
CA THR A 47 11.80 6.09 -6.23
C THR A 47 11.69 6.90 -7.52
N GLU A 48 10.51 6.94 -8.12
CA GLU A 48 10.25 7.72 -9.34
C GLU A 48 10.49 9.21 -9.13
N LEU A 49 10.08 9.76 -7.99
CA LEU A 49 10.35 11.16 -7.65
C LEU A 49 11.85 11.43 -7.57
N LEU A 50 12.63 10.52 -6.97
CA LEU A 50 14.09 10.65 -6.93
C LEU A 50 14.70 10.54 -8.32
N LEU A 51 14.26 9.61 -9.15
CA LEU A 51 14.74 9.46 -10.53
C LEU A 51 14.43 10.71 -11.36
N PHE A 52 13.21 11.23 -11.24
CA PHE A 52 12.72 12.42 -11.92
C PHE A 52 13.52 13.66 -11.56
N LEU A 53 13.71 13.92 -10.26
CA LEU A 53 14.44 15.09 -9.81
C LEU A 53 15.90 15.07 -10.25
N ASN A 54 16.47 13.90 -10.52
CA ASN A 54 17.83 13.76 -11.06
C ASN A 54 17.88 13.53 -12.57
N SER A 55 16.80 13.85 -13.29
CA SER A 55 16.76 13.86 -14.75
C SER A 55 17.07 12.52 -15.41
N CYS A 56 16.63 11.42 -14.80
CA CYS A 56 16.71 10.11 -15.43
C CYS A 56 15.74 10.02 -16.62
N SER A 57 16.16 9.39 -17.72
CA SER A 57 15.29 9.21 -18.89
C SER A 57 14.10 8.31 -18.56
N GLY A 58 12.88 8.76 -18.87
CA GLY A 58 11.65 7.99 -18.69
C GLY A 58 11.04 8.02 -17.29
N SER A 59 11.64 8.73 -16.34
CA SER A 59 11.04 8.93 -15.00
C SER A 59 9.96 10.01 -15.01
N VAL A 60 9.00 9.89 -14.08
CA VAL A 60 7.78 10.70 -14.06
C VAL A 60 7.68 11.52 -12.76
N GLY A 61 7.30 12.80 -12.90
CA GLY A 61 7.10 13.72 -11.77
C GLY A 61 5.64 13.90 -11.33
N ARG A 62 4.68 13.28 -12.03
CA ARG A 62 3.25 13.38 -11.74
C ARG A 62 2.72 12.06 -11.17
N PHE A 63 2.20 12.12 -9.95
CA PHE A 63 1.66 10.99 -9.20
C PHE A 63 0.19 11.24 -8.93
N VAL A 64 -0.68 10.28 -9.20
CA VAL A 64 -2.13 10.41 -8.96
C VAL A 64 -2.57 9.29 -8.02
N VAL A 65 -3.03 9.67 -6.84
CA VAL A 65 -3.60 8.76 -5.83
C VAL A 65 -5.12 8.83 -5.94
N HIS A 66 -5.74 7.73 -6.33
CA HIS A 66 -7.17 7.71 -6.66
C HIS A 66 -8.04 7.37 -5.45
N ASN A 67 -9.18 8.07 -5.31
CA ASN A 67 -10.28 7.80 -4.39
C ASN A 67 -9.84 7.64 -2.93
N ILE A 68 -9.02 8.59 -2.45
CA ILE A 68 -8.39 8.46 -1.13
C ILE A 68 -9.40 8.48 0.03
N ASP A 69 -10.55 9.13 -0.17
CA ASP A 69 -11.65 9.16 0.80
C ASP A 69 -12.29 7.77 0.97
N THR A 70 -12.41 6.99 -0.10
CA THR A 70 -12.90 5.60 -0.05
C THR A 70 -11.91 4.70 0.69
N LEU A 71 -10.60 4.90 0.49
CA LEU A 71 -9.58 4.17 1.25
C LEU A 71 -9.54 4.59 2.73
N CYS A 72 -9.78 5.88 3.03
CA CYS A 72 -9.80 6.40 4.39
C CYS A 72 -11.05 6.02 5.18
N SER A 73 -12.21 5.87 4.53
CA SER A 73 -13.50 5.63 5.20
C SER A 73 -13.50 4.33 6.03
N MET A 74 -12.73 3.33 5.60
CA MET A 74 -12.72 1.98 6.18
C MET A 74 -11.57 1.72 7.14
N SER A 75 -10.64 2.66 7.22
CA SER A 75 -9.35 2.47 7.89
C SER A 75 -9.46 2.71 9.40
N ASP A 76 -8.82 1.86 10.21
CA ASP A 76 -8.64 2.08 11.66
C ASP A 76 -7.59 3.18 11.97
N GLY A 77 -7.24 3.99 10.96
CA GLY A 77 -6.14 4.94 10.92
C GLY A 77 -4.97 4.48 10.04
N SER A 78 -4.98 3.24 9.57
CA SER A 78 -3.96 2.65 8.68
C SER A 78 -3.78 3.41 7.36
N CYS A 79 -4.86 3.78 6.67
CA CYS A 79 -4.77 4.57 5.44
C CYS A 79 -4.18 5.96 5.72
N GLU A 80 -4.70 6.67 6.73
CA GLU A 80 -4.18 7.98 7.12
C GLU A 80 -2.71 7.91 7.56
N PHE A 81 -2.32 6.82 8.22
CA PHE A 81 -0.92 6.53 8.54
C PHE A 81 -0.06 6.44 7.26
N LEU A 82 -0.49 5.66 6.27
CA LEU A 82 0.25 5.49 5.02
C LEU A 82 0.32 6.79 4.20
N VAL A 83 -0.77 7.56 4.11
CA VAL A 83 -0.80 8.86 3.42
C VAL A 83 0.15 9.84 4.09
N SER A 84 0.14 9.87 5.43
CA SER A 84 1.03 10.71 6.23
C SER A 84 2.50 10.42 5.92
N LEU A 85 2.87 9.13 5.87
CA LEU A 85 4.24 8.73 5.56
C LEU A 85 4.61 9.05 4.11
N LEU A 86 3.73 8.77 3.13
CA LEU A 86 3.94 9.10 1.73
C LEU A 86 4.27 10.58 1.55
N LEU A 87 3.40 11.46 2.07
CA LEU A 87 3.53 12.91 1.96
C LEU A 87 4.73 13.44 2.73
N ALA A 88 5.02 12.91 3.92
CA ALA A 88 6.22 13.28 4.67
C ALA A 88 7.51 12.93 3.91
N GLY A 89 7.55 11.76 3.24
CA GLY A 89 8.66 11.36 2.38
C GLY A 89 8.81 12.28 1.17
N VAL A 90 7.71 12.61 0.47
CA VAL A 90 7.69 13.57 -0.65
C VAL A 90 8.22 14.94 -0.21
N ALA A 91 7.69 15.49 0.89
CA ALA A 91 8.11 16.78 1.43
C ALA A 91 9.62 16.80 1.77
N SER A 92 10.13 15.71 2.35
CA SER A 92 11.55 15.55 2.67
C SER A 92 12.43 15.58 1.41
N ILE A 93 12.04 14.83 0.37
CA ILE A 93 12.77 14.76 -0.90
C ILE A 93 12.78 16.13 -1.59
N LEU A 94 11.61 16.76 -1.76
CA LEU A 94 11.48 18.05 -2.43
C LEU A 94 12.34 19.12 -1.76
N ARG A 95 12.34 19.15 -0.43
CA ARG A 95 13.16 20.09 0.32
C ARG A 95 14.65 19.85 0.16
N TYR A 96 15.09 18.60 0.14
CA TYR A 96 16.49 18.29 -0.10
C TYR A 96 16.97 18.89 -1.43
N TYR A 97 16.19 18.72 -2.50
CA TYR A 97 16.52 19.29 -3.81
C TYR A 97 16.33 20.80 -3.91
N SER A 98 15.42 21.41 -3.13
CA SER A 98 15.31 22.87 -3.09
C SER A 98 16.54 23.54 -2.48
N HIS A 99 17.30 22.84 -1.62
CA HIS A 99 18.54 23.33 -1.04
C HIS A 99 19.78 23.17 -1.94
N ILE A 100 19.73 22.28 -2.94
CA ILE A 100 20.90 21.95 -3.79
C ILE A 100 21.10 22.96 -4.94
N GLY A 101 20.09 23.77 -5.27
CA GLY A 101 20.14 24.75 -6.35
C GLY A 101 20.13 24.10 -7.75
N ASP A 102 19.72 24.86 -8.78
CA ASP A 102 19.72 24.43 -10.20
C ASP A 102 18.62 23.45 -10.65
N ARG A 103 17.59 23.19 -9.83
CA ARG A 103 16.49 22.26 -10.17
C ARG A 103 15.07 22.84 -10.04
N GLU A 104 14.95 24.16 -10.03
CA GLU A 104 13.68 24.86 -9.80
C GLU A 104 12.61 24.53 -10.85
N ALA A 105 12.99 24.41 -12.13
CA ALA A 105 12.06 24.02 -13.19
C ALA A 105 11.50 22.61 -13.00
N LEU A 106 12.34 21.65 -12.60
CA LEU A 106 11.92 20.27 -12.31
C LEU A 106 11.04 20.21 -11.06
N LEU A 107 11.42 20.93 -10.00
CA LEU A 107 10.63 21.02 -8.78
C LEU A 107 9.22 21.55 -9.06
N ASN A 108 9.09 22.61 -9.86
CA ASN A 108 7.79 23.18 -10.24
C ASN A 108 6.95 22.27 -11.17
N SER A 109 7.53 21.19 -11.70
CA SER A 109 6.81 20.21 -12.52
C SER A 109 6.38 18.96 -11.74
N VAL A 110 6.82 18.82 -10.49
CA VAL A 110 6.36 17.73 -9.62
C VAL A 110 4.93 18.01 -9.18
N SER A 111 4.06 17.02 -9.32
CA SER A 111 2.68 17.08 -8.83
C SER A 111 2.27 15.77 -8.17
N VAL A 112 1.73 15.86 -6.96
CA VAL A 112 1.04 14.75 -6.30
C VAL A 112 -0.44 15.11 -6.24
N GLU A 113 -1.24 14.45 -7.07
CA GLU A 113 -2.68 14.64 -7.17
C GLU A 113 -3.40 13.60 -6.30
N PHE A 114 -4.33 14.03 -5.47
CA PHE A 114 -5.28 13.14 -4.79
C PHE A 114 -6.67 13.40 -5.36
N THR A 115 -7.33 12.34 -5.81
CA THR A 115 -8.75 12.42 -6.14
C THR A 115 -9.58 12.01 -4.92
N VAL A 116 -10.60 12.81 -4.63
CA VAL A 116 -11.65 12.49 -3.65
C VAL A 116 -13.00 12.56 -4.33
N LEU A 117 -13.96 11.79 -3.84
CA LEU A 117 -15.34 11.93 -4.29
C LEU A 117 -15.87 13.32 -3.90
N ASN A 118 -16.65 13.95 -4.77
CA ASN A 118 -17.36 15.20 -4.47
C ASN A 118 -18.58 14.95 -3.55
N THR A 119 -18.33 14.36 -2.40
CA THR A 119 -19.28 14.10 -1.32
C THR A 119 -18.89 14.91 -0.07
N GLU A 120 -19.75 14.95 0.94
CA GLU A 120 -19.42 15.62 2.20
C GLU A 120 -18.20 14.95 2.87
N LEU A 121 -18.14 13.62 2.85
CA LEU A 121 -17.00 12.87 3.37
C LEU A 121 -15.73 13.19 2.59
N GLY A 122 -15.76 13.14 1.26
CA GLY A 122 -14.61 13.44 0.41
C GLY A 122 -14.11 14.88 0.61
N SER A 123 -15.03 15.85 0.73
CA SER A 123 -14.69 17.25 1.04
C SER A 123 -13.97 17.39 2.40
N ARG A 124 -14.45 16.69 3.44
CA ARG A 124 -13.81 16.68 4.77
C ARG A 124 -12.42 16.05 4.75
N VAL A 125 -12.23 14.99 3.96
CA VAL A 125 -10.91 14.36 3.75
C VAL A 125 -9.97 15.32 3.02
N ALA A 126 -10.42 15.97 1.95
CA ALA A 126 -9.64 16.98 1.23
C ALA A 126 -9.24 18.16 2.12
N ASP A 127 -10.17 18.70 2.93
CA ASP A 127 -9.88 19.76 3.91
C ASP A 127 -8.77 19.34 4.89
N SER A 128 -8.88 18.11 5.41
CA SER A 128 -7.93 17.55 6.36
C SER A 128 -6.54 17.39 5.75
N LEU A 129 -6.46 16.89 4.51
CA LEU A 129 -5.21 16.74 3.78
C LEU A 129 -4.59 18.09 3.42
N GLN A 130 -5.39 19.04 2.92
CA GLN A 130 -4.93 20.39 2.61
C GLN A 130 -4.31 21.04 3.84
N PHE A 131 -5.04 21.05 4.97
CA PHE A 131 -4.55 21.62 6.22
C PHE A 131 -3.27 20.96 6.69
N PHE A 132 -3.19 19.63 6.63
CA PHE A 132 -2.00 18.88 7.01
C PHE A 132 -0.79 19.26 6.14
N VAL A 133 -0.96 19.28 4.82
CA VAL A 133 0.11 19.55 3.85
C VAL A 133 0.62 20.98 3.98
N GLU A 134 -0.27 21.98 4.05
CA GLU A 134 0.11 23.39 4.16
C GLU A 134 0.75 23.70 5.52
N LYS A 135 0.15 23.21 6.61
CA LYS A 135 0.57 23.59 7.97
C LYS A 135 1.77 22.78 8.46
N SER A 136 1.74 21.47 8.25
CA SER A 136 2.70 20.54 8.86
C SER A 136 3.90 20.31 7.94
N LEU A 137 3.64 20.08 6.65
CA LEU A 137 4.68 19.81 5.66
C LEU A 137 5.18 21.08 4.96
N ARG A 138 4.40 22.16 4.97
CA ARG A 138 4.67 23.44 4.30
C ARG A 138 4.89 23.29 2.81
N LEU A 139 4.07 22.47 2.16
CA LEU A 139 3.96 22.41 0.70
C LEU A 139 2.74 23.22 0.24
N THR A 140 2.77 23.66 -1.00
CA THR A 140 1.66 24.39 -1.62
C THR A 140 0.63 23.42 -2.19
N VAL A 141 -0.66 23.69 -1.93
CA VAL A 141 -1.79 22.85 -2.37
C VAL A 141 -2.70 23.64 -3.32
N SER A 142 -3.05 23.06 -4.46
CA SER A 142 -4.12 23.55 -5.33
C SER A 142 -5.36 22.69 -5.18
N ARG A 143 -6.55 23.29 -5.15
CA ARG A 143 -7.82 22.55 -5.09
C ARG A 143 -8.69 22.85 -6.30
N SER A 144 -9.22 21.80 -6.91
CA SER A 144 -10.18 21.89 -8.02
C SER A 144 -11.41 21.04 -7.71
N ARG A 145 -12.58 21.55 -8.10
CA ARG A 145 -13.86 20.87 -7.91
C ARG A 145 -14.58 20.74 -9.24
N GLU A 146 -15.05 19.54 -9.55
CA GLU A 146 -15.94 19.30 -10.68
C GLU A 146 -17.39 19.47 -10.23
N ASP A 147 -18.13 20.41 -10.84
CA ASP A 147 -19.51 20.73 -10.42
C ASP A 147 -20.56 19.75 -10.98
N ASN A 148 -20.17 18.80 -11.85
CA ASN A 148 -21.07 17.88 -12.56
C ASN A 148 -21.49 16.64 -11.75
N PHE A 149 -21.39 16.69 -10.42
CA PHE A 149 -21.59 15.56 -9.52
C PHE A 149 -22.89 14.79 -9.75
N LYS A 150 -23.99 15.49 -10.00
CA LYS A 150 -25.30 14.87 -10.13
C LYS A 150 -25.51 14.12 -11.46
N ALA A 151 -24.99 14.66 -12.57
CA ALA A 151 -25.30 14.14 -13.91
C ALA A 151 -24.61 12.79 -14.21
N ALA A 152 -23.32 12.68 -13.91
CA ALA A 152 -22.56 11.43 -14.13
C ALA A 152 -23.03 10.29 -13.21
N TYR A 153 -23.50 10.66 -12.03
CA TYR A 153 -24.03 9.75 -11.03
C TYR A 153 -25.42 9.24 -11.37
N ASP A 154 -26.33 10.14 -11.76
CA ASP A 154 -27.66 9.79 -12.24
C ASP A 154 -27.57 8.89 -13.49
N GLU A 155 -26.59 9.11 -14.38
CA GLU A 155 -26.35 8.24 -15.55
C GLU A 155 -25.87 6.84 -15.14
N LEU A 156 -24.88 6.73 -14.23
CA LEU A 156 -24.39 5.43 -13.76
C LEU A 156 -25.50 4.64 -13.05
N ILE A 157 -26.25 5.29 -12.16
CA ILE A 157 -27.31 4.62 -11.39
C ILE A 157 -28.50 4.27 -12.27
N SER A 158 -28.89 5.16 -13.19
CA SER A 158 -29.99 4.85 -14.13
C SER A 158 -29.64 3.71 -15.10
N SER A 159 -28.36 3.45 -15.33
CA SER A 159 -27.91 2.30 -16.12
C SER A 159 -27.95 0.97 -15.36
N ILE A 160 -28.03 1.00 -14.02
CA ILE A 160 -28.01 -0.20 -13.18
C ILE A 160 -29.46 -0.58 -12.81
N PRO A 161 -29.89 -1.83 -13.07
CA PRO A 161 -31.19 -2.30 -12.63
C PRO A 161 -31.28 -2.29 -11.09
N CYS A 162 -32.09 -1.37 -10.55
CA CYS A 162 -32.45 -1.28 -9.15
C CYS A 162 -33.77 -2.00 -8.88
N ILE A 163 -33.78 -2.86 -7.87
CA ILE A 163 -34.93 -3.69 -7.49
C ILE A 163 -35.39 -3.26 -6.10
N GLU A 164 -36.58 -2.65 -6.03
CA GLU A 164 -37.16 -2.22 -4.76
C GLU A 164 -37.78 -3.38 -3.98
N PHE A 165 -37.57 -3.42 -2.66
CA PHE A 165 -38.13 -4.45 -1.77
C PHE A 165 -38.53 -3.88 -0.39
N SER A 166 -39.30 -4.66 0.38
CA SER A 166 -39.66 -4.43 1.79
C SER A 166 -38.78 -5.26 2.73
N ASP A 167 -38.51 -4.77 3.95
CA ASP A 167 -37.72 -5.48 4.99
C ASP A 167 -38.19 -6.93 5.21
N ASP A 168 -39.52 -7.14 5.27
CA ASP A 168 -40.13 -8.45 5.52
C ASP A 168 -39.86 -9.47 4.39
N ASP A 169 -39.50 -9.00 3.19
CA ASP A 169 -39.34 -9.82 1.98
C ASP A 169 -37.89 -9.83 1.44
N TRP A 170 -36.95 -9.16 2.11
CA TRP A 170 -35.60 -8.97 1.58
C TRP A 170 -34.87 -10.28 1.32
N MET A 171 -34.94 -11.22 2.27
CA MET A 171 -34.30 -12.54 2.15
C MET A 171 -34.83 -13.32 0.94
N ASP A 172 -36.13 -13.28 0.71
CA ASP A 172 -36.76 -13.98 -0.42
C ASP A 172 -36.41 -13.31 -1.74
N ALA A 173 -36.43 -11.97 -1.77
CA ALA A 173 -36.09 -11.18 -2.94
C ALA A 173 -34.61 -11.36 -3.35
N ILE A 174 -33.67 -11.33 -2.40
CA ILE A 174 -32.24 -11.52 -2.72
C ILE A 174 -31.96 -12.94 -3.19
N CYS A 175 -32.57 -13.95 -2.55
CA CYS A 175 -32.42 -15.34 -2.97
C CYS A 175 -33.00 -15.57 -4.37
N GLY A 176 -34.16 -14.99 -4.69
CA GLY A 176 -34.75 -15.03 -6.02
C GLY A 176 -33.78 -14.48 -7.08
N GLU A 177 -33.23 -13.30 -6.85
CA GLU A 177 -32.27 -12.69 -7.79
C GLU A 177 -30.99 -13.50 -7.99
N ILE A 178 -30.50 -14.14 -6.93
CA ILE A 178 -29.31 -15.01 -7.00
C ILE A 178 -29.60 -16.27 -7.83
N VAL A 179 -30.74 -16.89 -7.59
CA VAL A 179 -31.16 -18.09 -8.34
C VAL A 179 -31.39 -17.72 -9.80
N ASP A 180 -32.07 -16.62 -10.08
CA ASP A 180 -32.30 -16.13 -11.44
C ASP A 180 -30.99 -15.79 -12.16
N ALA A 181 -30.01 -15.21 -11.46
CA ALA A 181 -28.67 -14.98 -12.00
C ALA A 181 -27.95 -16.30 -12.30
N HIS A 182 -28.05 -17.29 -11.42
CA HIS A 182 -27.46 -18.61 -11.62
C HIS A 182 -28.07 -19.34 -12.82
N GLU A 183 -29.38 -19.35 -12.94
CA GLU A 183 -30.11 -19.96 -14.07
C GLU A 183 -29.71 -19.32 -15.40
N MET A 184 -29.64 -17.99 -15.44
CA MET A 184 -29.21 -17.27 -16.65
C MET A 184 -27.80 -17.66 -17.10
N LEU A 185 -26.88 -17.95 -16.17
CA LEU A 185 -25.55 -18.44 -16.51
C LEU A 185 -25.56 -19.89 -16.98
N CYS A 186 -26.38 -20.74 -16.38
CA CYS A 186 -26.57 -22.12 -16.83
C CYS A 186 -27.11 -22.16 -18.27
N ASP A 187 -28.09 -21.32 -18.59
CA ASP A 187 -28.68 -21.20 -19.91
C ASP A 187 -27.66 -20.73 -20.97
N LYS A 188 -26.82 -19.74 -20.63
CA LYS A 188 -25.75 -19.27 -21.53
C LYS A 188 -24.72 -20.36 -21.83
N ASP A 189 -24.36 -21.18 -20.85
CA ASP A 189 -23.40 -22.28 -21.04
C ASP A 189 -23.99 -23.43 -21.88
N THR A 190 -25.30 -23.72 -21.75
CA THR A 190 -26.00 -24.66 -22.67
C THR A 190 -25.86 -24.23 -24.13
N ASP A 191 -26.03 -22.93 -24.41
CA ASP A 191 -26.00 -22.39 -25.77
C ASP A 191 -24.58 -22.36 -26.36
N ALA A 192 -23.57 -22.13 -25.52
CA ALA A 192 -22.17 -22.03 -25.94
C ALA A 192 -21.48 -23.41 -26.11
N ALA A 193 -21.80 -24.39 -25.27
CA ALA A 193 -20.96 -25.58 -25.15
C ALA A 193 -21.22 -26.66 -26.21
N GLY A 194 -22.44 -26.83 -26.75
CA GLY A 194 -22.79 -27.81 -27.79
C GLY A 194 -22.49 -29.30 -27.49
N SER A 195 -21.65 -29.63 -26.50
CA SER A 195 -21.24 -30.96 -26.06
C SER A 195 -20.57 -30.93 -24.67
N GLY A 196 -21.23 -31.49 -23.67
CA GLY A 196 -20.65 -32.40 -22.66
C GLY A 196 -19.74 -31.89 -21.53
N SER A 197 -19.33 -30.62 -21.49
CA SER A 197 -18.50 -30.08 -20.40
C SER A 197 -19.16 -28.88 -19.75
N PHE A 198 -20.12 -29.14 -18.85
CA PHE A 198 -20.75 -28.10 -18.03
C PHE A 198 -19.80 -27.63 -16.93
N ILE A 199 -19.51 -26.34 -16.86
CA ILE A 199 -18.84 -25.72 -15.71
C ILE A 199 -19.94 -25.06 -14.88
N SER A 200 -20.46 -25.78 -13.88
CA SER A 200 -21.51 -25.26 -12.98
C SER A 200 -21.11 -23.90 -12.39
N PRO A 201 -21.97 -22.86 -12.53
CA PRO A 201 -21.72 -21.56 -11.94
C PRO A 201 -21.58 -21.65 -10.43
N ILE A 202 -20.75 -20.78 -9.87
CA ILE A 202 -20.52 -20.72 -8.43
C ILE A 202 -21.12 -19.41 -7.89
N VAL A 203 -21.92 -19.52 -6.85
CA VAL A 203 -22.42 -18.38 -6.08
C VAL A 203 -21.43 -18.05 -4.98
N LEU A 204 -20.81 -16.89 -5.08
CA LEU A 204 -19.88 -16.37 -4.10
C LEU A 204 -20.61 -15.42 -3.15
N LEU A 205 -20.75 -15.82 -1.89
CA LEU A 205 -21.49 -15.08 -0.88
C LEU A 205 -20.54 -14.26 0.01
N ILE A 206 -20.54 -12.94 -0.17
CA ILE A 206 -19.87 -12.00 0.72
C ILE A 206 -20.89 -11.00 1.24
N ALA A 207 -21.60 -11.42 2.28
CA ALA A 207 -22.52 -10.57 3.03
C ALA A 207 -21.75 -9.66 4.01
N PRO A 208 -22.39 -8.60 4.54
CA PRO A 208 -21.87 -7.77 5.63
C PRO A 208 -21.28 -8.62 6.78
N PRO A 209 -20.41 -8.04 7.63
CA PRO A 209 -19.69 -8.76 8.68
C PRO A 209 -20.56 -9.25 9.84
N GLU A 210 -21.78 -9.69 9.56
CA GLU A 210 -22.72 -10.34 10.46
C GLU A 210 -22.76 -11.86 10.16
N PRO A 211 -22.16 -12.71 11.01
CA PRO A 211 -22.08 -14.15 10.74
C PRO A 211 -23.45 -14.83 10.64
N SER A 212 -24.43 -14.35 11.40
CA SER A 212 -25.78 -14.93 11.43
C SER A 212 -26.51 -14.75 10.09
N LEU A 213 -26.41 -13.56 9.50
CA LEU A 213 -26.95 -13.21 8.19
C LEU A 213 -26.36 -14.09 7.09
N ARG A 214 -25.03 -14.27 7.11
CA ARG A 214 -24.32 -15.07 6.12
C ARG A 214 -24.76 -16.53 6.11
N VAL A 215 -24.86 -17.13 7.30
CA VAL A 215 -25.32 -18.52 7.45
C VAL A 215 -26.78 -18.67 7.02
N ALA A 216 -27.63 -17.68 7.32
CA ALA A 216 -29.03 -17.69 6.90
C ALA A 216 -29.17 -17.62 5.36
N LEU A 217 -28.45 -16.71 4.71
CA LEU A 217 -28.42 -16.58 3.25
C LEU A 217 -27.90 -17.84 2.57
N GLU A 218 -26.77 -18.37 3.03
CA GLU A 218 -26.17 -19.58 2.46
C GLU A 218 -27.16 -20.75 2.51
N LYS A 219 -27.81 -20.96 3.66
CA LYS A 219 -28.81 -22.00 3.83
C LYS A 219 -30.01 -21.80 2.90
N GLN A 220 -30.56 -20.59 2.83
CA GLN A 220 -31.75 -20.33 2.03
C GLN A 220 -31.50 -20.47 0.52
N ILE A 221 -30.32 -20.03 0.04
CA ILE A 221 -29.91 -20.24 -1.35
C ILE A 221 -29.80 -21.74 -1.64
N LEU A 222 -29.15 -22.52 -0.76
CA LEU A 222 -29.02 -23.97 -0.93
C LEU A 222 -30.37 -24.72 -0.88
N ASP A 223 -31.34 -24.20 -0.12
CA ASP A 223 -32.70 -24.75 -0.03
C ASP A 223 -33.60 -24.34 -1.23
N SER A 224 -33.10 -23.48 -2.13
CA SER A 224 -33.85 -22.99 -3.30
C SER A 224 -33.85 -24.00 -4.46
N TYR A 225 -34.89 -23.95 -5.29
CA TYR A 225 -35.02 -24.81 -6.47
C TYR A 225 -34.34 -24.17 -7.68
N SER A 226 -33.47 -24.92 -8.36
CA SER A 226 -32.73 -24.54 -9.57
C SER A 226 -32.68 -25.73 -10.55
N SER A 227 -32.43 -25.46 -11.83
CA SER A 227 -32.29 -26.49 -12.86
C SER A 227 -31.01 -27.32 -12.68
N GLU A 228 -29.93 -26.64 -12.32
CA GLU A 228 -28.62 -27.21 -12.01
C GLU A 228 -28.26 -27.02 -10.53
N ALA A 229 -27.42 -27.90 -9.98
CA ALA A 229 -27.10 -27.87 -8.56
C ALA A 229 -26.36 -26.58 -8.15
N LEU A 230 -26.97 -25.82 -7.22
CA LEU A 230 -26.37 -24.61 -6.66
C LEU A 230 -25.10 -24.93 -5.87
N ARG A 231 -24.04 -24.18 -6.15
CA ARG A 231 -22.79 -24.21 -5.38
C ARG A 231 -22.57 -22.86 -4.73
N VAL A 232 -22.76 -22.78 -3.43
CA VAL A 232 -22.54 -21.56 -2.65
C VAL A 232 -21.20 -21.66 -1.90
N GLN A 233 -20.40 -20.61 -1.94
CA GLN A 233 -19.19 -20.48 -1.12
C GLN A 233 -19.18 -19.16 -0.36
N SER A 234 -19.05 -19.24 0.96
CA SER A 234 -18.92 -18.09 1.86
C SER A 234 -17.45 -17.72 2.10
N ASP A 235 -17.18 -16.43 2.34
CA ASP A 235 -15.85 -15.83 2.56
C ASP A 235 -14.91 -16.58 3.52
N GLY A 236 -15.44 -17.28 4.51
CA GLY A 236 -14.68 -17.99 5.55
C GLY A 236 -14.04 -19.31 5.11
N GLU A 237 -14.49 -19.91 4.00
CA GLU A 237 -14.10 -21.28 3.60
C GLU A 237 -13.19 -21.34 2.35
N TRP A 238 -12.80 -20.19 1.81
CA TRP A 238 -12.10 -20.14 0.53
C TRP A 238 -10.68 -20.71 0.62
N SER A 239 -10.33 -21.54 -0.37
CA SER A 239 -8.95 -21.89 -0.67
C SER A 239 -8.57 -21.50 -2.09
N HIS A 240 -7.35 -20.97 -2.28
CA HIS A 240 -6.84 -20.52 -3.58
C HIS A 240 -6.85 -21.58 -4.70
N ALA A 241 -7.07 -22.85 -4.36
CA ALA A 241 -7.14 -23.96 -5.30
C ALA A 241 -8.55 -24.24 -5.84
N GLN A 242 -9.60 -23.64 -5.27
CA GLN A 242 -11.00 -23.95 -5.60
C GLN A 242 -11.56 -23.14 -6.77
N PHE A 243 -10.98 -21.98 -7.08
CA PHE A 243 -11.47 -21.12 -8.16
C PHE A 243 -10.58 -21.29 -9.40
N ASP A 244 -11.04 -22.09 -10.36
CA ASP A 244 -10.49 -22.06 -11.72
C ASP A 244 -11.01 -20.80 -12.42
N LYS A 245 -10.16 -20.12 -13.20
CA LYS A 245 -10.52 -18.89 -13.95
C LYS A 245 -11.65 -19.11 -14.96
N ASN A 246 -11.99 -20.36 -15.22
CA ASN A 246 -12.99 -20.74 -16.21
C ASN A 246 -14.41 -20.87 -15.63
N ALA A 247 -14.57 -20.94 -14.29
CA ALA A 247 -15.89 -21.07 -13.68
C ALA A 247 -16.60 -19.71 -13.59
N PRO A 248 -17.80 -19.54 -14.17
CA PRO A 248 -18.54 -18.29 -14.07
C PRO A 248 -19.06 -18.10 -12.64
N LEU A 249 -18.93 -16.87 -12.12
CA LEU A 249 -19.30 -16.53 -10.74
C LEU A 249 -20.47 -15.54 -10.68
N VAL A 250 -21.46 -15.86 -9.85
CA VAL A 250 -22.44 -14.90 -9.33
C VAL A 250 -21.87 -14.37 -8.02
N PHE A 251 -21.66 -13.07 -7.93
CA PHE A 251 -20.95 -12.47 -6.81
C PHE A 251 -21.85 -11.53 -6.00
N ILE A 252 -22.14 -11.91 -4.77
CA ILE A 252 -22.83 -11.05 -3.81
C ILE A 252 -21.78 -10.22 -3.08
N CYS A 253 -21.87 -8.90 -3.23
CA CYS A 253 -20.82 -8.00 -2.76
C CYS A 253 -21.21 -7.19 -1.52
N SER A 254 -20.30 -7.18 -0.56
CA SER A 254 -20.20 -6.20 0.53
C SER A 254 -19.22 -5.11 0.11
N SER A 255 -19.64 -3.84 0.18
CA SER A 255 -18.77 -2.68 -0.08
C SER A 255 -17.60 -2.67 0.88
N TYR A 256 -17.85 -3.01 2.15
CA TYR A 256 -16.82 -3.09 3.19
C TYR A 256 -15.68 -4.02 2.75
N TRP A 257 -16.02 -5.25 2.39
CA TRP A 257 -15.04 -6.27 2.02
C TRP A 257 -14.29 -5.90 0.74
N LEU A 258 -14.99 -5.33 -0.25
CA LEU A 258 -14.38 -4.91 -1.51
C LEU A 258 -13.31 -3.82 -1.32
N VAL A 259 -13.58 -2.84 -0.46
CA VAL A 259 -12.62 -1.77 -0.14
C VAL A 259 -11.42 -2.32 0.65
N GLU A 260 -11.63 -3.33 1.52
CA GLU A 260 -10.52 -4.04 2.17
C GLU A 260 -9.62 -4.73 1.13
N GLN A 261 -10.20 -5.43 0.14
CA GLN A 261 -9.44 -6.06 -0.94
C GLN A 261 -8.69 -5.04 -1.81
N MET A 262 -9.27 -3.85 -2.04
CA MET A 262 -8.60 -2.76 -2.76
C MET A 262 -7.31 -2.32 -2.08
N SER A 263 -7.21 -2.46 -0.76
CA SER A 263 -6.03 -2.07 0.03
C SER A 263 -4.92 -3.14 0.04
N MET A 264 -5.20 -4.35 -0.48
CA MET A 264 -4.28 -5.49 -0.45
C MET A 264 -3.25 -5.44 -1.61
N PRO A 265 -2.06 -6.05 -1.45
CA PRO A 265 -1.10 -6.22 -2.54
C PRO A 265 -1.70 -7.04 -3.69
N ARG A 266 -1.34 -6.72 -4.95
CA ARG A 266 -1.88 -7.38 -6.14
C ARG A 266 -1.69 -8.91 -6.16
N GLY A 267 -0.65 -9.42 -5.49
CA GLY A 267 -0.40 -10.87 -5.38
C GLY A 267 -1.32 -11.61 -4.41
N ASP A 268 -1.87 -10.89 -3.43
CA ASP A 268 -2.66 -11.46 -2.33
C ASP A 268 -4.16 -11.22 -2.51
N GLY A 269 -4.55 -10.22 -3.32
CA GLY A 269 -5.96 -9.89 -3.57
C GLY A 269 -6.67 -11.04 -4.28
N LEU A 270 -7.73 -11.60 -3.69
CA LEU A 270 -8.42 -12.78 -4.23
C LEU A 270 -9.16 -12.48 -5.55
N LEU A 271 -9.58 -11.23 -5.71
CA LEU A 271 -10.50 -10.77 -6.76
C LEU A 271 -9.94 -10.83 -8.19
N HIS A 272 -8.64 -10.61 -8.39
CA HIS A 272 -8.05 -10.59 -9.74
C HIS A 272 -8.00 -11.97 -10.43
N ARG A 273 -8.36 -13.03 -9.70
CA ARG A 273 -8.37 -14.43 -10.19
C ARG A 273 -9.78 -14.95 -10.44
N LEU A 274 -10.81 -14.18 -10.07
CA LEU A 274 -12.21 -14.57 -10.19
C LEU A 274 -12.75 -14.16 -11.57
N ASN A 275 -13.53 -15.05 -12.19
CA ASN A 275 -14.30 -14.77 -13.40
C ASN A 275 -15.74 -14.38 -13.01
N VAL A 276 -15.88 -13.16 -12.51
CA VAL A 276 -17.17 -12.61 -12.09
C VAL A 276 -17.98 -12.25 -13.32
N GLN A 277 -19.14 -12.88 -13.53
CA GLN A 277 -20.02 -12.51 -14.63
C GLN A 277 -21.16 -11.61 -14.17
N ILE A 278 -21.78 -11.94 -13.04
CA ILE A 278 -22.92 -11.21 -12.49
C ILE A 278 -22.59 -10.76 -11.08
N ILE A 279 -22.87 -9.49 -10.78
CA ILE A 279 -22.73 -8.91 -9.45
C ILE A 279 -24.12 -8.62 -8.89
N VAL A 280 -24.38 -9.03 -7.66
CA VAL A 280 -25.61 -8.72 -6.93
C VAL A 280 -25.25 -7.92 -5.69
N HIS A 281 -25.60 -6.64 -5.66
CA HIS A 281 -25.47 -5.80 -4.48
C HIS A 281 -26.72 -5.94 -3.62
N GLY A 282 -26.58 -6.46 -2.39
CA GLY A 282 -27.71 -6.76 -1.50
C GLY A 282 -28.44 -5.55 -0.90
N GLY A 283 -28.03 -4.33 -1.26
CA GLY A 283 -28.66 -3.09 -0.80
C GLY A 283 -28.18 -2.63 0.58
N PHE A 284 -27.11 -3.23 1.10
CA PHE A 284 -26.51 -2.85 2.38
C PHE A 284 -25.80 -1.50 2.25
N CYS A 285 -26.09 -0.56 3.15
CA CYS A 285 -25.30 0.67 3.28
C CYS A 285 -24.29 0.52 4.42
N GLU A 286 -23.05 0.12 4.12
CA GLU A 286 -22.00 -0.14 5.11
C GLU A 286 -21.08 1.08 5.30
N ILE A 287 -20.79 1.81 4.22
CA ILE A 287 -19.80 2.89 4.19
C ILE A 287 -20.45 4.26 3.98
N GLY A 288 -21.37 4.33 3.02
CA GLY A 288 -21.97 5.57 2.56
C GLY A 288 -23.06 6.13 3.43
N ASP A 289 -23.27 7.43 3.26
CA ASP A 289 -24.37 8.17 3.87
C ASP A 289 -25.66 8.07 3.03
N SER A 290 -25.59 7.52 1.81
CA SER A 290 -26.75 7.18 0.98
C SER A 290 -26.53 5.87 0.21
N ALA A 291 -27.62 5.22 -0.23
CA ALA A 291 -27.56 3.98 -1.01
C ALA A 291 -26.82 4.16 -2.33
N GLU A 292 -26.99 5.31 -2.94
CA GLU A 292 -26.31 5.64 -4.17
C GLU A 292 -24.79 5.77 -3.95
N GLU A 293 -24.38 6.36 -2.81
CA GLU A 293 -22.96 6.62 -2.52
C GLU A 293 -22.25 5.29 -2.25
N GLU A 294 -22.98 4.34 -1.68
CA GLU A 294 -22.55 2.96 -1.47
C GLU A 294 -22.34 2.22 -2.79
N ILE A 295 -23.31 2.27 -3.71
CA ILE A 295 -23.19 1.66 -5.05
C ILE A 295 -21.96 2.21 -5.76
N LEU A 296 -21.73 3.53 -5.69
CA LEU A 296 -20.57 4.16 -6.29
C LEU A 296 -19.25 3.60 -5.71
N ARG A 297 -19.15 3.50 -4.38
CA ARG A 297 -17.97 2.91 -3.72
C ARG A 297 -17.76 1.46 -4.10
N CYS A 298 -18.83 0.67 -4.19
CA CYS A 298 -18.79 -0.69 -4.70
C CYS A 298 -18.17 -0.74 -6.10
N VAL A 299 -18.69 0.06 -7.04
CA VAL A 299 -18.18 0.13 -8.43
C VAL A 299 -16.71 0.56 -8.45
N ILE A 300 -16.32 1.53 -7.64
CA ILE A 300 -14.91 1.99 -7.51
C ILE A 300 -14.03 0.83 -7.05
N ALA A 301 -14.43 0.11 -6.02
CA ALA A 301 -13.64 -0.98 -5.46
C ALA A 301 -13.53 -2.16 -6.44
N LEU A 302 -14.63 -2.55 -7.10
CA LEU A 302 -14.65 -3.59 -8.12
C LEU A 302 -13.70 -3.26 -9.29
N LYS A 303 -13.78 -2.03 -9.83
CA LYS A 303 -12.91 -1.58 -10.92
C LYS A 303 -11.45 -1.48 -10.48
N SER A 304 -11.19 -0.99 -9.27
CA SER A 304 -9.83 -0.87 -8.71
C SER A 304 -9.18 -2.24 -8.51
N CYS A 305 -9.97 -3.26 -8.19
CA CYS A 305 -9.55 -4.66 -8.13
C CYS A 305 -9.38 -5.31 -9.51
N GLY A 306 -9.71 -4.60 -10.60
CA GLY A 306 -9.58 -5.10 -11.97
C GLY A 306 -10.63 -6.13 -12.37
N ILE A 307 -11.76 -6.19 -11.67
CA ILE A 307 -12.87 -7.09 -12.00
C ILE A 307 -13.59 -6.55 -13.21
N GLN A 308 -13.79 -7.40 -14.21
CA GLN A 308 -14.75 -7.18 -15.28
C GLN A 308 -16.01 -7.98 -14.96
N TRP A 309 -17.18 -7.41 -15.23
CA TRP A 309 -18.47 -8.05 -15.05
C TRP A 309 -19.37 -7.73 -16.24
N GLU A 310 -20.30 -8.64 -16.55
CA GLU A 310 -21.27 -8.44 -17.64
C GLU A 310 -22.50 -7.67 -17.15
N GLU A 311 -22.97 -7.99 -15.94
CA GLU A 311 -24.19 -7.45 -15.38
C GLU A 311 -24.03 -7.16 -13.89
N MET A 312 -24.60 -6.04 -13.43
CA MET A 312 -24.69 -5.69 -12.03
C MET A 312 -26.14 -5.42 -11.69
N ARG A 313 -26.65 -6.08 -10.65
CA ARG A 313 -28.01 -5.91 -10.10
C ARG A 313 -27.89 -5.31 -8.72
N VAL A 314 -28.72 -4.30 -8.42
CA VAL A 314 -28.71 -3.66 -7.12
C VAL A 314 -30.07 -3.79 -6.49
N MET A 315 -30.11 -4.34 -5.29
CA MET A 315 -31.28 -4.28 -4.44
C MET A 315 -31.33 -2.93 -3.74
N GLN A 316 -32.49 -2.28 -3.75
CA GLN A 316 -32.70 -0.98 -3.13
C GLN A 316 -33.80 -1.06 -2.08
N HIS A 317 -33.45 -0.78 -0.82
CA HIS A 317 -34.44 -0.69 0.25
C HIS A 317 -35.25 0.60 0.12
N ARG A 318 -36.56 0.57 0.41
CA ARG A 318 -37.40 1.79 0.48
C ARG A 318 -36.95 2.78 1.56
N GLU A 319 -36.45 2.25 2.67
CA GLU A 319 -35.79 2.98 3.76
C GLU A 319 -34.38 2.44 3.99
N PRO A 320 -33.29 3.09 3.56
CA PRO A 320 -31.96 2.48 3.59
C PRO A 320 -31.59 1.94 4.98
N SER A 321 -31.35 0.63 5.07
CA SER A 321 -30.86 -0.01 6.29
C SER A 321 -29.34 0.17 6.35
N TYR A 322 -28.90 0.91 7.37
CA TYR A 322 -27.48 1.22 7.55
C TYR A 322 -26.82 0.13 8.39
N TRP A 323 -25.94 -0.63 7.74
CA TRP A 323 -25.13 -1.68 8.35
C TRP A 323 -23.78 -1.11 8.76
N ARG A 324 -23.81 0.03 9.46
CA ARG A 324 -22.58 0.67 9.94
C ARG A 324 -22.01 -0.19 11.05
N LEU A 325 -20.73 -0.55 10.90
CA LEU A 325 -19.97 -1.11 12.01
C LEU A 325 -19.94 -0.09 13.15
N GLU A 326 -20.70 -0.34 14.22
CA GLU A 326 -20.79 0.54 15.39
C GLU A 326 -19.44 0.73 16.09
N GLU A 327 -18.54 -0.24 15.93
CA GLU A 327 -17.16 -0.16 16.39
C GLU A 327 -16.19 -0.18 15.20
N PRO A 328 -15.26 0.79 15.08
CA PRO A 328 -14.17 0.66 14.12
C PRO A 328 -13.42 -0.63 14.44
N VAL A 329 -13.23 -1.49 13.44
CA VAL A 329 -12.60 -2.80 13.59
C VAL A 329 -11.40 -2.69 14.53
N THR A 330 -11.51 -3.38 15.66
CA THR A 330 -10.46 -3.41 16.68
C THR A 330 -9.16 -3.79 15.98
N PHE A 331 -8.13 -2.96 16.16
CA PHE A 331 -6.80 -3.20 15.59
C PHE A 331 -6.38 -4.66 15.81
N ARG A 332 -6.37 -5.45 14.74
CA ARG A 332 -5.90 -6.84 14.77
C ARG A 332 -4.43 -6.82 14.40
N SER A 333 -3.55 -7.05 15.38
CA SER A 333 -2.09 -7.06 15.18
C SER A 333 -1.63 -8.06 14.10
N ASN A 334 -2.44 -9.08 13.81
CA ASN A 334 -2.16 -10.11 12.82
C ASN A 334 -2.88 -9.87 11.47
N SER A 335 -3.48 -8.70 11.24
CA SER A 335 -4.08 -8.41 9.93
C SER A 335 -2.99 -8.19 8.87
N ALA A 336 -3.28 -8.58 7.63
CA ALA A 336 -2.38 -8.33 6.50
C ALA A 336 -2.09 -6.83 6.34
N LEU A 337 -3.08 -5.97 6.60
CA LEU A 337 -2.95 -4.52 6.58
C LEU A 337 -1.95 -3.99 7.63
N ALA A 338 -2.00 -4.50 8.86
CA ALA A 338 -1.05 -4.11 9.92
C ALA A 338 0.39 -4.53 9.56
N GLN A 339 0.55 -5.72 8.96
CA GLN A 339 1.84 -6.18 8.45
C GLN A 339 2.35 -5.28 7.32
N GLU A 340 1.49 -4.85 6.41
CA GLU A 340 1.86 -3.90 5.35
C GLU A 340 2.29 -2.54 5.92
N CYS A 341 1.53 -1.98 6.86
CA CYS A 341 1.93 -0.74 7.54
C CYS A 341 3.27 -0.89 8.28
N ALA A 342 3.53 -2.05 8.90
CA ALA A 342 4.83 -2.35 9.49
C ALA A 342 5.94 -2.38 8.43
N ASN A 343 5.69 -3.01 7.27
CA ASN A 343 6.65 -3.06 6.16
C ASN A 343 7.01 -1.64 5.68
N VAL A 344 6.04 -0.72 5.58
CA VAL A 344 6.28 0.68 5.22
C VAL A 344 7.11 1.41 6.30
N LEU A 345 6.80 1.19 7.57
CA LEU A 345 7.57 1.77 8.67
C LEU A 345 9.03 1.27 8.65
N LEU A 346 9.25 -0.01 8.37
CA LEU A 346 10.58 -0.57 8.22
C LEU A 346 11.30 -0.06 6.95
N LEU A 347 10.56 0.18 5.86
CA LEU A 347 11.09 0.82 4.66
C LEU A 347 11.65 2.21 4.99
N LEU A 348 10.97 2.97 5.86
CA LEU A 348 11.49 4.25 6.34
C LEU A 348 12.85 4.09 7.03
N PHE A 349 13.00 3.12 7.93
CA PHE A 349 14.29 2.87 8.60
C PHE A 349 15.41 2.46 7.63
N ARG A 350 15.04 1.80 6.53
CA ARG A 350 15.99 1.40 5.50
C ARG A 350 16.40 2.57 4.60
N ARG A 351 15.47 3.48 4.28
CA ARG A 351 15.67 4.59 3.34
C ARG A 351 16.20 5.86 4.01
N PHE A 352 15.82 6.09 5.26
CA PHE A 352 16.16 7.29 6.02
C PHE A 352 16.95 6.90 7.27
N LEU A 353 17.86 7.77 7.70
CA LEU A 353 18.56 7.56 8.96
C LEU A 353 17.59 7.65 10.13
N THR A 354 17.28 6.51 10.73
CA THR A 354 16.64 6.48 12.04
C THR A 354 17.62 6.09 13.13
N PRO A 355 17.56 6.76 14.30
CA PRO A 355 18.42 6.41 15.42
C PRO A 355 18.20 4.96 15.85
N TYR A 356 19.28 4.25 16.11
CA TYR A 356 19.26 2.89 16.67
C TYR A 356 19.45 2.97 18.18
N SER A 357 18.80 2.06 18.90
CA SER A 357 19.06 1.93 20.34
C SER A 357 20.53 1.53 20.58
N PRO A 358 21.26 2.25 21.44
CA PRO A 358 22.63 1.90 21.76
C PRO A 358 22.74 0.56 22.50
N PHE A 359 21.64 0.11 23.13
CA PHE A 359 21.61 -1.11 23.95
C PHE A 359 21.12 -2.33 23.18
N SER A 360 20.07 -2.21 22.36
CA SER A 360 19.44 -3.37 21.71
C SER A 360 19.78 -3.52 20.23
N LYS A 361 20.45 -2.56 19.60
CA LYS A 361 20.71 -2.50 18.14
C LYS A 361 19.45 -2.58 17.27
N GLN A 362 18.27 -2.50 17.87
CA GLN A 362 17.00 -2.39 17.18
C GLN A 362 16.79 -0.93 16.74
N PRO A 363 16.10 -0.71 15.60
CA PRO A 363 15.67 0.63 15.22
C PRO A 363 14.76 1.21 16.30
N TYR A 364 14.91 2.51 16.55
CA TYR A 364 14.04 3.29 17.42
C TYR A 364 13.25 4.29 16.58
N THR A 365 11.95 4.40 16.85
CA THR A 365 11.06 5.37 16.20
C THR A 365 10.21 6.11 17.21
N SER A 366 10.24 7.43 17.12
CA SER A 366 9.34 8.35 17.81
C SER A 366 8.98 9.47 16.86
N LEU A 367 8.11 9.14 15.91
CA LEU A 367 7.56 10.13 15.00
C LEU A 367 6.67 11.10 15.80
N PRO A 368 6.83 12.42 15.69
CA PRO A 368 5.95 13.38 16.34
C PRO A 368 4.56 13.34 15.71
N ARG A 369 3.55 13.75 16.51
CA ARG A 369 2.15 13.86 16.07
C ARG A 369 1.98 14.66 14.78
N ASP A 370 2.79 15.69 14.59
CA ASP A 370 2.72 16.61 13.44
C ASP A 370 3.03 15.95 12.09
N ILE A 371 3.57 14.71 12.08
CA ILE A 371 3.76 13.94 10.85
C ILE A 371 2.45 13.31 10.36
N PHE A 372 1.41 13.23 11.19
CA PHE A 372 0.17 12.53 10.87
C PHE A 372 -0.97 13.47 10.48
N CYS A 373 -1.65 13.18 9.38
CA CYS A 373 -2.78 13.99 8.89
C CYS A 373 -4.03 13.86 9.76
N SER A 374 -4.21 12.74 10.48
CA SER A 374 -5.38 12.50 11.34
C SER A 374 -4.98 11.97 12.73
N ARG A 375 -5.89 12.11 13.71
CA ARG A 375 -5.71 11.50 15.04
C ARG A 375 -5.78 9.97 14.96
N ARG A 376 -6.63 9.43 14.08
CA ARG A 376 -6.75 7.98 13.86
C ARG A 376 -5.42 7.39 13.39
N GLY A 377 -4.76 8.03 12.42
CA GLY A 377 -3.45 7.58 11.93
C GLY A 377 -2.34 7.66 12.99
N TRP A 378 -2.40 8.64 13.90
CA TRP A 378 -1.51 8.71 15.04
C TRP A 378 -1.74 7.58 16.06
N ASP A 379 -3.00 7.36 16.42
CA ASP A 379 -3.37 6.31 17.36
C ASP A 379 -3.03 4.92 16.77
N PHE A 380 -3.22 4.74 15.46
CA PHE A 380 -2.78 3.55 14.73
C PHE A 380 -1.27 3.34 14.80
N TYR A 381 -0.47 4.37 14.52
CA TYR A 381 1.00 4.30 14.63
C TYR A 381 1.44 3.86 16.04
N HIS A 382 0.79 4.36 17.09
CA HIS A 382 1.07 3.92 18.45
C HIS A 382 0.78 2.45 18.69
N ARG A 383 -0.38 1.96 18.25
CA ARG A 383 -0.73 0.53 18.36
C ARG A 383 0.22 -0.36 17.56
N LEU A 384 0.56 0.06 16.34
CA LEU A 384 1.49 -0.65 15.47
C LEU A 384 2.90 -0.71 16.09
N THR A 385 3.44 0.42 16.56
CA THR A 385 4.77 0.46 17.18
C THR A 385 4.81 -0.31 18.49
N GLN A 386 3.76 -0.27 19.30
CA GLN A 386 3.65 -1.11 20.49
C GLN A 386 3.72 -2.60 20.12
N THR A 387 2.99 -3.02 19.08
CA THR A 387 3.01 -4.40 18.58
C THR A 387 4.41 -4.79 18.12
N LEU A 388 5.08 -3.95 17.33
CA LEU A 388 6.43 -4.19 16.86
C LEU A 388 7.48 -4.21 17.99
N ARG A 389 7.29 -3.43 19.05
CA ARG A 389 8.12 -3.48 20.26
C ARG A 389 7.94 -4.81 21.00
N LEU A 390 6.69 -5.24 21.18
CA LEU A 390 6.36 -6.54 21.79
C LEU A 390 6.91 -7.72 20.98
N ALA A 391 6.92 -7.59 19.65
CA ALA A 391 7.53 -8.56 18.73
C ALA A 391 9.06 -8.51 18.68
N GLY A 392 9.71 -7.56 19.37
CA GLY A 392 11.18 -7.41 19.36
C GLY A 392 11.73 -6.87 18.03
N VAL A 393 10.90 -6.24 17.20
CA VAL A 393 11.33 -5.58 15.97
C VAL A 393 11.84 -4.16 16.26
N LEU A 394 11.19 -3.46 17.19
CA LEU A 394 11.57 -2.11 17.64
C LEU A 394 12.18 -2.12 19.04
N ALA A 395 13.06 -1.14 19.31
CA ALA A 395 13.60 -0.93 20.65
C ALA A 395 12.51 -0.51 21.67
N PRO A 396 12.65 -0.90 22.95
CA PRO A 396 11.76 -0.44 24.03
C PRO A 396 11.80 1.09 24.19
N GLU A 397 10.67 1.68 24.57
CA GLU A 397 10.49 3.14 24.70
C GLU A 397 11.44 3.77 25.74
N ALA A 398 11.82 3.02 26.76
CA ALA A 398 12.78 3.43 27.79
C ALA A 398 14.24 3.57 27.31
N ALA A 399 14.56 3.16 26.07
CA ALA A 399 15.91 3.28 25.51
C ALA A 399 16.14 4.60 24.75
N ALA A 400 15.17 5.52 24.76
CA ALA A 400 15.20 6.76 23.98
C ALA A 400 15.90 7.91 24.70
N PRO A 401 17.00 8.48 24.16
CA PRO A 401 17.35 9.85 24.48
C PRO A 401 16.30 10.79 23.89
N PHE A 402 15.86 11.78 24.68
CA PHE A 402 14.96 12.84 24.24
C PHE A 402 15.66 13.72 23.21
N GLU A 403 15.62 13.38 21.94
CA GLU A 403 16.09 14.29 20.90
C GLU A 403 15.33 14.10 19.58
N THR A 404 14.99 15.23 18.98
CA THR A 404 14.30 15.41 17.71
C THR A 404 14.90 14.57 16.59
N ILE A 405 14.06 13.84 15.85
CA ILE A 405 14.47 13.16 14.62
C ILE A 405 14.81 14.23 13.57
N GLU A 406 16.10 14.39 13.25
CA GLU A 406 16.53 15.01 11.99
C GLU A 406 16.58 13.93 10.90
N LEU A 407 15.66 14.00 9.94
CA LEU A 407 15.77 13.22 8.70
C LEU A 407 16.90 13.82 7.84
N THR A 408 18.15 13.45 8.11
CA THR A 408 19.32 13.87 7.32
C THR A 408 19.77 12.77 6.36
N VAL A 409 20.00 13.14 5.08
CA VAL A 409 20.51 12.25 4.03
C VAL A 409 22.04 12.15 4.15
N LEU A 410 22.63 10.94 4.25
CA LEU A 410 24.08 10.76 4.50
C LEU A 410 25.00 10.91 3.26
N GLY A 411 25.77 12.00 3.24
CA GLY A 411 27.25 12.10 3.27
C GLY A 411 28.23 11.22 2.43
N ARG A 412 28.83 11.85 1.40
CA ARG A 412 30.10 11.61 0.62
C ARG A 412 30.36 10.22 -0.01
N PHE A 413 30.22 10.16 -1.34
CA PHE A 413 30.55 9.01 -2.20
C PHE A 413 31.95 9.08 -2.85
N LEU A 414 32.68 7.98 -2.85
CA LEU A 414 33.87 7.75 -3.70
C LEU A 414 33.47 7.49 -5.17
N SER A 415 34.26 7.97 -6.13
CA SER A 415 34.06 7.65 -7.56
C SER A 415 34.14 6.14 -7.82
N ALA A 416 33.51 5.62 -8.89
CA ALA A 416 33.57 4.18 -9.22
C ALA A 416 35.01 3.65 -9.32
N LYS A 417 35.90 4.40 -9.99
CA LYS A 417 37.35 4.09 -10.03
C LYS A 417 38.01 4.15 -8.65
N LYS A 418 37.63 5.12 -7.80
CA LYS A 418 38.15 5.20 -6.42
C LYS A 418 37.56 4.14 -5.49
N ARG A 419 36.33 3.68 -5.72
CA ARG A 419 35.68 2.57 -5.01
C ARG A 419 36.29 1.24 -5.40
N GLU A 420 36.47 1.02 -6.69
CA GLU A 420 37.16 -0.15 -7.22
C GLU A 420 38.61 -0.16 -6.74
N LEU A 421 39.30 0.98 -6.77
CA LEU A 421 40.64 1.12 -6.19
C LEU A 421 40.63 0.86 -4.67
N CYS A 422 39.68 1.43 -3.94
CA CYS A 422 39.51 1.24 -2.49
C CYS A 422 39.22 -0.23 -2.15
N TYR A 423 38.36 -0.92 -2.89
CA TYR A 423 38.10 -2.34 -2.71
C TYR A 423 39.29 -3.20 -3.12
N LYS A 424 39.97 -2.88 -4.22
CA LYS A 424 41.21 -3.56 -4.62
C LYS A 424 42.31 -3.40 -3.57
N THR A 425 42.50 -2.21 -3.01
CA THR A 425 43.51 -1.98 -1.95
C THR A 425 43.08 -2.56 -0.61
N ARG A 426 41.78 -2.55 -0.27
CA ARG A 426 41.21 -3.26 0.88
C ARG A 426 41.45 -4.76 0.77
N ASP A 427 41.09 -5.36 -0.35
CA ASP A 427 41.17 -6.81 -0.55
C ASP A 427 42.63 -7.26 -0.59
N ALA A 428 43.53 -6.45 -1.17
CA ALA A 428 44.96 -6.70 -1.10
C ALA A 428 45.52 -6.59 0.32
N PHE A 429 45.04 -5.63 1.12
CA PHE A 429 45.43 -5.49 2.53
C PHE A 429 44.90 -6.65 3.38
N HIS A 430 43.60 -6.97 3.29
CA HIS A 430 42.99 -8.08 4.02
C HIS A 430 43.62 -9.42 3.66
N LYS A 431 43.87 -9.67 2.36
CA LYS A 431 44.57 -10.88 1.91
C LYS A 431 45.99 -10.98 2.47
N CYS A 432 46.71 -9.86 2.59
CA CYS A 432 48.03 -9.81 3.22
C CYS A 432 47.95 -10.20 4.71
N LEU A 433 46.95 -9.69 5.44
CA LEU A 433 46.72 -10.05 6.83
C LEU A 433 46.32 -11.53 7.02
N ASP A 434 45.69 -12.16 6.02
CA ASP A 434 45.28 -13.56 6.08
C ASP A 434 46.42 -14.55 5.75
N THR A 435 47.54 -14.09 5.18
CA THR A 435 48.62 -14.97 4.68
C THR A 435 49.89 -14.99 5.54
N LEU A 436 50.01 -14.14 6.56
CA LEU A 436 51.24 -14.00 7.36
C LEU A 436 51.02 -14.38 8.84
N PRO A 437 51.82 -15.33 9.38
CA PRO A 437 51.61 -15.86 10.74
C PRO A 437 52.28 -15.07 11.88
N GLU A 438 53.26 -14.18 11.63
CA GLU A 438 53.95 -13.42 12.68
C GLU A 438 54.06 -11.92 12.33
N ASP A 439 53.52 -11.06 13.20
CA ASP A 439 53.51 -9.58 13.13
C ASP A 439 52.94 -8.95 11.82
N PRO A 440 51.68 -9.27 11.45
CA PRO A 440 51.07 -8.89 10.16
C PRO A 440 50.93 -7.37 9.95
N GLU A 441 50.94 -6.57 11.01
CA GLU A 441 50.81 -5.12 10.92
C GLU A 441 52.05 -4.42 10.36
N LYS A 442 53.26 -4.96 10.59
CA LYS A 442 54.51 -4.39 10.08
C LYS A 442 54.76 -4.77 8.62
N GLU A 443 54.47 -6.01 8.26
CA GLU A 443 54.72 -6.52 6.90
C GLU A 443 53.67 -6.03 5.89
N CYS A 444 52.42 -5.80 6.31
CA CYS A 444 51.36 -5.25 5.46
C CYS A 444 51.24 -3.71 5.52
N ALA A 445 52.20 -3.01 6.12
CA ALA A 445 52.16 -1.56 6.33
C ALA A 445 52.08 -0.76 5.02
N ALA A 446 52.68 -1.26 3.93
CA ALA A 446 52.61 -0.63 2.62
C ALA A 446 51.18 -0.70 2.03
N GLN A 447 50.52 -1.85 2.15
CA GLN A 447 49.15 -2.09 1.70
C GLN A 447 48.15 -1.33 2.58
N LYS A 448 48.39 -1.24 3.89
CA LYS A 448 47.59 -0.42 4.83
C LYS A 448 47.60 1.05 4.44
N LYS A 449 48.79 1.60 4.16
CA LYS A 449 48.94 3.00 3.75
C LYS A 449 48.22 3.29 2.43
N LEU A 450 48.28 2.37 1.46
CA LEU A 450 47.56 2.49 0.19
C LEU A 450 46.04 2.38 0.37
N PHE A 451 45.58 1.52 1.28
CA PHE A 451 44.17 1.39 1.66
C PHE A 451 43.64 2.66 2.32
N GLU A 452 44.33 3.20 3.33
CA GLU A 452 43.96 4.44 4.03
C GLU A 452 43.97 5.68 3.13
N GLN A 453 44.86 5.71 2.12
CA GLN A 453 44.92 6.80 1.14
C GLN A 453 43.85 6.69 0.05
N SER A 454 43.46 5.47 -0.32
CA SER A 454 42.50 5.22 -1.39
C SER A 454 41.05 5.22 -0.91
N CYS A 455 40.82 5.01 0.39
CA CYS A 455 39.50 4.90 1.01
C CYS A 455 39.19 6.08 1.97
N PRO A 456 37.92 6.53 2.08
CA PRO A 456 37.48 7.49 3.09
C PRO A 456 37.66 6.93 4.48
N LYS A 457 38.00 7.79 5.44
CA LYS A 457 38.23 7.41 6.84
C LYS A 457 37.03 6.67 7.47
N SER A 458 35.80 7.03 7.09
CA SER A 458 34.59 6.33 7.56
C SER A 458 34.49 4.88 7.03
N TRP A 459 34.95 4.65 5.80
CA TRP A 459 34.98 3.32 5.17
C TRP A 459 36.10 2.46 5.75
N VAL A 460 37.29 3.04 5.96
CA VAL A 460 38.41 2.36 6.64
C VAL A 460 37.96 1.86 8.02
N SER A 461 37.40 2.73 8.86
CA SER A 461 36.94 2.34 10.20
C SER A 461 35.82 1.29 10.16
N TYR A 462 34.93 1.37 9.16
CA TYR A 462 33.87 0.38 8.97
C TYR A 462 34.44 -0.99 8.56
N PHE A 463 35.35 -1.05 7.59
CA PHE A 463 35.93 -2.31 7.10
C PHE A 463 36.84 -2.98 8.12
N GLU A 464 37.60 -2.21 8.90
CA GLU A 464 38.41 -2.76 9.99
C GLU A 464 37.52 -3.40 11.06
N LYS A 465 36.48 -2.69 11.51
CA LYS A 465 35.48 -3.24 12.46
C LYS A 465 34.74 -4.45 11.92
N GLN A 466 34.49 -4.49 10.61
CA GLN A 466 33.84 -5.63 9.96
C GLN A 466 34.76 -6.85 9.93
N ARG A 467 36.05 -6.67 9.60
CA ARG A 467 37.05 -7.74 9.62
C ARG A 467 37.29 -8.28 11.03
N GLU A 468 37.39 -7.41 12.04
CA GLU A 468 37.49 -7.83 13.44
C GLU A 468 36.32 -8.73 13.85
N ARG A 469 35.09 -8.39 13.44
CA ARG A 469 33.91 -9.23 13.69
C ARG A 469 34.00 -10.57 12.98
N GLU A 470 34.45 -10.60 11.73
CA GLU A 470 34.59 -11.84 10.96
C GLU A 470 35.67 -12.75 11.54
N VAL A 471 36.79 -12.20 12.00
CA VAL A 471 37.84 -12.96 12.70
C VAL A 471 37.35 -13.47 14.05
N ILE A 472 36.64 -12.64 14.83
CA ILE A 472 36.03 -13.07 16.10
C ILE A 472 35.01 -14.18 15.85
N LEU A 473 34.18 -14.07 14.82
CA LEU A 473 33.22 -15.10 14.43
C LEU A 473 33.91 -16.40 13.99
N GLN A 474 35.01 -16.31 13.23
CA GLN A 474 35.81 -17.47 12.85
C GLN A 474 36.44 -18.16 14.08
N LEU A 475 37.03 -17.40 15.01
CA LEU A 475 37.57 -17.90 16.27
C LEU A 475 36.49 -18.51 17.18
N GLN A 476 35.28 -17.94 17.16
CA GLN A 476 34.10 -18.48 17.86
C GLN A 476 33.56 -19.76 17.20
N VAL A 477 33.72 -19.93 15.89
CA VAL A 477 33.38 -21.18 15.18
C VAL A 477 34.42 -22.28 15.47
N GLU A 478 35.69 -21.92 15.67
CA GLU A 478 36.77 -22.87 16.03
C GLU A 478 36.69 -23.31 17.52
N HIS A 479 36.15 -22.48 18.42
CA HIS A 479 35.86 -22.87 19.80
C HIS A 479 34.43 -23.43 19.96
N LYS A 480 34.35 -24.76 20.03
CA LYS A 480 33.13 -25.60 20.13
C LYS A 480 32.01 -25.12 21.11
N LEU A 481 30.76 -25.12 20.57
CA LEU A 481 29.40 -25.37 21.14
C LEU A 481 28.49 -24.14 21.45
N PRO A 482 27.14 -24.28 21.45
CA PRO A 482 26.24 -24.92 20.46
C PRO A 482 25.04 -24.03 20.01
N LYS A 483 24.56 -24.29 18.79
CA LYS A 483 23.27 -23.94 18.13
C LYS A 483 22.30 -22.97 18.82
N VAL A 484 22.10 -21.80 18.18
CA VAL A 484 20.78 -21.15 18.05
C VAL A 484 20.45 -21.06 16.56
N HIS A 485 19.33 -21.67 16.18
CA HIS A 485 18.83 -21.71 14.81
C HIS A 485 18.29 -20.33 14.43
N TYR A 486 19.01 -19.60 13.55
CA TYR A 486 18.45 -18.48 12.80
C TYR A 486 18.25 -18.92 11.36
N LEU A 487 16.99 -19.14 10.99
CA LEU A 487 16.57 -19.22 9.59
C LEU A 487 16.66 -17.82 9.00
N TYR A 488 17.75 -17.55 8.26
CA TYR A 488 17.82 -16.42 7.34
C TYR A 488 17.99 -17.00 5.94
N THR A 489 16.90 -17.01 5.17
CA THR A 489 16.95 -17.27 3.74
C THR A 489 16.49 -16.00 3.02
N ARG A 490 17.49 -15.29 2.49
CA ARG A 490 17.48 -14.45 1.29
C ARG A 490 16.13 -14.27 0.56
N LEU A 491 15.74 -13.01 0.42
CA LEU A 491 15.26 -12.44 -0.83
C LEU A 491 15.94 -11.09 -1.02
N THR A 492 17.13 -11.14 -1.58
CA THR A 492 17.88 -9.98 -2.05
C THR A 492 17.88 -10.07 -3.57
N ILE A 493 16.84 -9.51 -4.19
CA ILE A 493 16.83 -9.23 -5.62
C ILE A 493 17.02 -7.74 -5.80
N GLU A 494 18.05 -7.48 -6.58
CA GLU A 494 18.59 -6.29 -7.21
C GLU A 494 17.80 -4.98 -7.14
N LEU A 495 18.53 -3.89 -6.87
CA LEU A 495 18.45 -2.66 -7.66
C LEU A 495 19.79 -1.92 -7.49
N SER A 496 20.77 -2.33 -8.30
CA SER A 496 22.06 -1.66 -8.55
C SER A 496 21.91 -0.31 -9.28
N ALA A 497 20.68 0.15 -9.51
CA ALA A 497 20.35 1.37 -10.26
C ALA A 497 20.09 2.62 -9.37
N LEU A 498 20.45 2.61 -8.08
CA LEU A 498 20.40 3.80 -7.22
C LEU A 498 21.72 4.61 -7.22
N VAL A 499 22.73 4.13 -7.96
CA VAL A 499 24.12 4.59 -7.85
C VAL A 499 24.50 5.70 -8.84
N TYR A 500 23.71 5.92 -9.89
CA TYR A 500 24.10 6.84 -10.97
C TYR A 500 23.57 8.27 -10.80
N VAL A 501 22.57 8.43 -9.95
CA VAL A 501 21.61 9.52 -10.05
C VAL A 501 21.90 10.62 -9.02
N LEU A 502 22.49 10.26 -7.88
CA LEU A 502 23.01 11.19 -6.86
C LEU A 502 24.48 11.59 -7.15
N ARG A 503 24.76 11.98 -8.41
CA ARG A 503 26.10 12.40 -8.84
C ARG A 503 26.18 13.83 -9.37
N GLN A 504 25.22 14.66 -9.00
CA GLN A 504 25.38 16.12 -9.00
C GLN A 504 24.94 16.67 -7.66
#